data_AF-A0A661YA70-F1
#
_entry.id   AF-A0A661YA70-F1
#
_cell.length_a   1.000
_cell.length_b   1.000
_cell.length_c   1.000
_cell.angle_alpha   90.00
_cell.angle_beta   90.00
_cell.angle_gamma   90.00
#
_symmetry.space_group_name_H-M   'P 1'
#
loop_
_entity.id
_entity.type
_entity.pdbx_description
1 polymer ?
#
loop_
_entity_poly.entity_id
_entity_poly.type
_entity_poly.pdbx_seq_one_letter_code
_entity_poly.pdbx_strand_id
1 'polypeptide(L)'
;MFQLTQNEYDRLRSQNVILKRGQHFKYMPYAFTEHGILMLSSVLKSQRAEKVNMLIIDTFVKIRELIFLNKDLVHQLEQVRNRLTNHDSQIKVILGYLKQIEKAKEKELEQMKRPRIGFKP
;
A
#
# COMPACT_ATOMS: atom_id res chain seq x y z
N MET A 1 -11.97 -12.52 19.00
CA MET A 1 -11.17 -11.71 19.95
C MET A 1 -9.73 -11.73 19.49
N PHE A 2 -8.99 -10.65 19.72
CA PHE A 2 -7.56 -10.58 19.41
C PHE A 2 -6.83 -9.92 20.58
N GLN A 3 -5.56 -10.28 20.76
CA GLN A 3 -4.73 -9.71 21.81
C GLN A 3 -4.20 -8.35 21.35
N LEU A 4 -4.31 -7.33 22.19
CA LEU A 4 -3.79 -6.00 21.87
C LEU A 4 -2.26 -6.02 21.80
N THR A 5 -1.65 -5.01 21.18
CA THR A 5 -0.22 -4.78 21.29
C THR A 5 0.09 -3.85 22.46
N GLN A 6 1.34 -3.85 22.94
CA GLN A 6 1.77 -2.99 24.05
C GLN A 6 1.49 -1.51 23.76
N ASN A 7 1.79 -1.06 22.54
CA ASN A 7 1.56 0.32 22.11
C ASN A 7 0.08 0.71 22.08
N GLU A 8 -0.80 -0.20 21.64
CA GLU A 8 -2.25 0.05 21.62
C GLU A 8 -2.82 0.14 23.03
N TYR A 9 -2.34 -0.76 23.91
CA TYR A 9 -2.75 -0.77 25.31
C TYR A 9 -2.35 0.52 26.04
N ASP A 10 -1.10 0.99 25.85
CA ASP A 10 -0.62 2.20 26.49
C ASP A 10 -1.37 3.47 26.05
N ARG A 11 -1.94 3.49 24.84
CA ARG A 11 -2.80 4.58 24.33
C ARG A 11 -4.21 4.57 24.92
N LEU A 12 -4.73 3.40 25.29
CA LEU A 12 -6.05 3.25 25.93
C LEU A 12 -6.01 3.60 27.43
N ARG A 13 -4.82 3.93 27.95
CA ARG A 13 -4.57 4.14 29.37
C ARG A 13 -4.75 5.61 29.75
N SER A 14 -5.72 5.90 30.62
CA SER A 14 -5.85 7.22 31.23
C SER A 14 -4.75 7.45 32.28
N GLN A 15 -4.00 8.55 32.14
CA GLN A 15 -2.92 8.89 33.09
C GLN A 15 -3.44 9.15 34.51
N ASN A 16 -4.70 9.54 34.66
CA ASN A 16 -5.22 10.11 35.91
C ASN A 16 -6.05 9.13 36.75
N VAL A 17 -6.45 7.97 36.22
CA VAL A 17 -7.53 7.14 36.82
C VAL A 17 -7.06 5.74 37.26
N ILE A 18 -5.74 5.46 37.36
CA ILE A 18 -5.28 4.06 37.54
C ILE A 18 -4.46 3.85 38.82
N LEU A 19 -4.77 2.71 39.48
CA LEU A 19 -4.18 2.17 40.70
C LEU A 19 -2.63 2.12 40.66
N LYS A 20 -1.97 2.43 41.78
CA LYS A 20 -0.52 2.20 41.98
C LYS A 20 -0.27 1.05 42.97
N ARG A 21 0.23 -0.08 42.44
CA ARG A 21 1.37 -0.97 42.86
C ARG A 21 1.06 -2.46 42.57
N GLY A 22 1.93 -3.13 41.79
CA GLY A 22 1.78 -4.49 41.20
C GLY A 22 2.26 -4.61 39.73
N GLN A 23 2.40 -3.44 39.08
CA GLN A 23 3.33 -3.01 38.02
C GLN A 23 3.30 -3.52 36.57
N HIS A 24 2.72 -4.67 36.19
CA HIS A 24 2.38 -4.98 34.77
C HIS A 24 1.16 -5.89 34.66
N PHE A 25 0.44 -5.83 33.53
CA PHE A 25 -0.49 -6.90 33.15
C PHE A 25 0.32 -8.18 32.91
N LYS A 26 0.01 -9.26 33.64
CA LYS A 26 0.66 -10.56 33.45
C LYS A 26 0.37 -11.15 32.05
N TYR A 27 -0.75 -10.73 31.45
CA TYR A 27 -1.18 -11.07 30.10
C TYR A 27 -1.81 -9.86 29.45
N MET A 28 -1.48 -9.63 28.19
CA MET A 28 -2.03 -8.53 27.40
C MET A 28 -3.54 -8.74 27.19
N PRO A 29 -4.37 -7.69 27.38
CA PRO A 29 -5.81 -7.81 27.30
C PRO A 29 -6.28 -8.18 25.88
N TYR A 30 -7.38 -8.92 25.82
CA TYR A 30 -8.04 -9.26 24.58
C TYR A 30 -9.15 -8.26 24.26
N ALA A 31 -9.14 -7.75 23.04
CA ALA A 31 -10.21 -6.94 22.49
C ALA A 31 -11.23 -7.83 21.76
N PHE A 32 -12.50 -7.45 21.85
CA PHE A 32 -13.57 -8.09 21.12
C PHE A 32 -13.52 -7.71 19.64
N THR A 33 -13.73 -8.71 18.80
CA THR A 33 -14.00 -8.52 17.37
C THR A 33 -15.49 -8.22 17.18
N GLU A 34 -15.90 -7.80 15.99
CA GLU A 34 -17.31 -7.52 15.65
C GLU A 34 -18.30 -8.57 16.18
N HIS A 35 -18.02 -9.86 15.93
CA HIS A 35 -18.84 -10.97 16.40
C HIS A 35 -18.87 -11.10 17.94
N GLY A 36 -17.79 -10.71 18.61
CA GLY A 36 -17.71 -10.68 20.08
C GLY A 36 -18.53 -9.54 20.69
N ILE A 37 -18.59 -8.40 20.00
CA ILE A 37 -19.46 -7.27 20.41
C ILE A 37 -20.92 -7.67 20.26
N LEU A 38 -21.27 -8.32 19.15
CA LEU A 38 -22.61 -8.89 18.94
C LEU A 38 -22.99 -9.87 20.05
N MET A 39 -22.09 -10.79 20.44
CA MET A 39 -22.33 -11.73 21.54
C MET A 39 -22.59 -11.02 22.88
N LEU A 40 -21.82 -9.98 23.22
CA LEU A 40 -22.03 -9.21 24.44
C LEU A 40 -23.32 -8.40 24.43
N SER A 41 -23.72 -7.89 23.26
CA SER A 41 -24.97 -7.13 23.12
C SER A 41 -26.19 -7.98 23.42
N SER A 42 -26.14 -9.29 23.12
CA SER A 42 -27.24 -10.23 23.44
C SER A 42 -27.43 -10.43 24.96
N VAL A 43 -26.37 -10.20 25.74
CA VAL A 43 -26.42 -10.24 27.22
C VAL A 43 -27.06 -8.98 27.78
N LEU A 44 -26.87 -7.82 27.13
CA LEU A 44 -27.42 -6.53 27.57
C LEU A 44 -28.78 -6.24 26.91
N LYS A 45 -29.87 -6.60 27.59
CA LYS A 45 -31.26 -6.44 27.09
C LYS A 45 -31.86 -5.04 27.29
N SER A 46 -31.11 -3.97 27.00
CA SER A 46 -31.60 -2.59 27.07
C SER A 46 -31.85 -2.01 25.67
N GLN A 47 -32.93 -1.24 25.48
CA GLN A 47 -33.19 -0.51 24.23
C GLN A 47 -32.02 0.39 23.80
N ARG A 48 -31.26 0.92 24.77
CA ARG A 48 -30.05 1.72 24.47
C ARG A 48 -28.91 0.83 23.94
N ALA A 49 -28.73 -0.35 24.54
CA ALA A 49 -27.69 -1.29 24.12
C ALA A 49 -27.95 -1.84 22.72
N GLU A 50 -29.21 -2.09 22.38
CA GLU A 50 -29.63 -2.52 21.05
C GLU A 50 -29.27 -1.50 19.95
N LYS A 51 -29.61 -0.21 20.17
CA LYS A 51 -29.27 0.88 19.24
C LYS A 51 -27.77 1.06 19.06
N VAL A 52 -27.01 1.01 20.15
CA VAL A 52 -25.55 1.15 20.12
C VAL A 52 -24.90 -0.01 19.39
N ASN A 53 -25.39 -1.24 19.59
CA ASN A 53 -24.87 -2.41 18.90
C ASN A 53 -25.08 -2.34 17.38
N MET A 54 -26.28 -1.95 16.93
CA MET A 54 -26.57 -1.75 15.51
C MET A 54 -25.61 -0.73 14.89
N LEU A 55 -25.40 0.40 15.57
CA LEU A 55 -24.46 1.42 15.12
C LEU A 55 -23.02 0.90 15.02
N ILE A 56 -22.58 0.11 16.01
CA ILE A 56 -21.23 -0.46 15.99
C ILE A 56 -21.07 -1.41 14.80
N ILE A 57 -22.02 -2.33 14.58
CA ILE A 57 -21.96 -3.27 13.44
C ILE A 57 -21.95 -2.51 12.12
N ASP A 58 -22.84 -1.53 11.94
CA ASP A 58 -22.91 -0.72 10.71
C ASP A 58 -21.59 0.00 10.42
N THR A 59 -20.92 0.52 11.45
CA THR A 59 -19.61 1.17 11.28
C THR A 59 -18.53 0.19 10.89
N PHE A 60 -18.49 -1.01 11.48
CA PHE A 60 -17.51 -2.05 11.12
C PHE A 60 -17.72 -2.58 9.69
N VAL A 61 -18.97 -2.78 9.26
CA VAL A 61 -19.29 -3.17 7.88
C VAL A 61 -18.79 -2.13 6.89
N LYS A 62 -19.10 -0.84 7.13
CA LYS A 62 -18.63 0.25 6.26
C LYS A 62 -17.10 0.36 6.21
N ILE A 63 -16.42 0.23 7.35
CA ILE A 63 -14.96 0.24 7.39
C ILE A 63 -14.39 -0.92 6.56
N ARG A 64 -15.00 -2.11 6.64
CA ARG A 64 -14.58 -3.27 5.87
C ARG A 64 -14.79 -3.06 4.37
N GLU A 65 -15.96 -2.57 3.97
CA GLU A 65 -16.24 -2.22 2.56
C GLU A 65 -15.19 -1.26 2.01
N LEU A 66 -14.84 -0.20 2.76
CA LEU A 66 -13.79 0.74 2.37
C LEU A 66 -12.43 0.07 2.23
N ILE A 67 -12.04 -0.82 3.14
CA ILE A 67 -10.77 -1.56 3.05
C ILE A 67 -10.76 -2.48 1.82
N PHE A 68 -11.88 -3.15 1.52
CA PHE A 68 -11.99 -4.06 0.38
C PHE A 68 -11.98 -3.31 -0.96
N LEU A 69 -12.72 -2.20 -1.08
CA LEU A 69 -12.70 -1.32 -2.25
C LEU A 69 -11.27 -0.86 -2.59
N ASN A 70 -10.47 -0.55 -1.57
CA ASN A 70 -9.09 -0.12 -1.78
C ASN A 70 -8.15 -1.25 -2.22
N LYS A 71 -8.42 -2.53 -1.90
CA LYS A 71 -7.54 -3.63 -2.33
C LYS A 71 -7.53 -3.82 -3.84
N ASP A 72 -8.72 -3.80 -4.45
CA ASP A 72 -8.83 -3.95 -5.90
C ASP A 72 -8.22 -2.73 -6.63
N LEU A 73 -8.44 -1.53 -6.08
CA LEU A 73 -7.83 -0.31 -6.60
C LEU A 73 -6.30 -0.32 -6.48
N VAL A 74 -5.76 -0.73 -5.34
CA VAL A 74 -4.31 -0.86 -5.13
C VAL A 74 -3.73 -1.89 -6.09
N HIS A 75 -4.39 -3.02 -6.29
CA HIS A 75 -3.93 -4.04 -7.22
C HIS A 75 -3.94 -3.56 -8.68
N GLN A 76 -5.01 -2.86 -9.10
CA GLN A 76 -5.07 -2.24 -10.43
C GLN A 76 -3.97 -1.19 -10.62
N LEU A 77 -3.71 -0.36 -9.62
CA LEU A 77 -2.63 0.64 -9.64
C LEU A 77 -1.25 -0.01 -9.75
N GLU A 78 -1.00 -1.10 -9.04
CA GLU A 78 0.26 -1.87 -9.18
C GLU A 78 0.42 -2.44 -10.59
N GLN A 79 -0.65 -2.98 -11.19
CA GLN A 79 -0.60 -3.48 -12.57
C GLN A 79 -0.27 -2.36 -13.56
N VAL A 80 -0.93 -1.20 -13.44
CA VAL A 80 -0.66 -0.03 -14.30
C VAL A 80 0.78 0.44 -14.14
N ARG A 81 1.26 0.57 -12.89
CA ARG A 81 2.64 0.94 -12.58
C ARG A 81 3.64 -0.01 -13.23
N ASN A 82 3.42 -1.32 -13.14
CA ASN A 82 4.30 -2.33 -13.74
C ASN A 82 4.34 -2.25 -15.26
N ARG A 83 3.20 -1.97 -15.92
CA ARG A 83 3.16 -1.76 -17.38
C ARG A 83 3.96 -0.52 -17.78
N LEU A 84 3.81 0.59 -17.05
CA LEU A 84 4.56 1.83 -17.31
C LEU A 84 6.07 1.62 -17.16
N THR A 85 6.52 0.95 -16.10
CA THR A 85 7.96 0.66 -15.91
C THR A 85 8.54 -0.20 -17.03
N ASN A 86 7.75 -1.14 -17.55
CA ASN A 86 8.16 -1.96 -18.69
C ASN A 86 8.29 -1.11 -19.96
N HIS A 87 7.33 -0.22 -20.23
CA HIS A 87 7.41 0.68 -21.38
C HIS A 87 8.60 1.64 -21.29
N ASP A 88 8.91 2.19 -20.11
CA ASP A 88 10.09 3.05 -19.91
C ASP A 88 11.39 2.31 -20.26
N SER A 89 11.49 1.03 -19.90
CA SER A 89 12.65 0.19 -20.25
C SER A 89 12.77 -0.01 -21.76
N GLN A 90 11.64 -0.26 -22.45
CA GLN A 90 11.60 -0.46 -23.91
C GLN A 90 11.97 0.83 -24.65
N ILE A 91 11.46 1.98 -24.19
CA ILE A 91 11.78 3.29 -24.76
C ILE A 91 13.28 3.60 -24.63
N LYS A 92 13.89 3.32 -23.47
CA LYS A 92 15.34 3.49 -23.30
C LYS A 92 16.16 2.66 -24.30
N VAL A 93 15.74 1.42 -24.54
CA VAL A 93 16.39 0.53 -25.51
C VAL A 93 16.24 1.07 -26.94
N ILE A 94 15.02 1.47 -27.34
CA ILE A 94 14.76 2.05 -28.67
C ILE A 94 15.60 3.32 -28.90
N LEU A 95 15.64 4.22 -27.91
CA LEU A 95 16.48 5.43 -27.97
C LEU A 95 17.97 5.09 -28.06
N GLY A 96 18.41 4.02 -27.40
CA GLY A 96 19.76 3.49 -27.53
C GLY A 96 20.09 3.07 -28.97
N TYR A 97 19.19 2.32 -29.62
CA TYR A 97 19.35 1.92 -31.02
C TYR A 97 19.32 3.11 -31.97
N LEU A 98 18.40 4.07 -31.78
CA LEU A 98 18.34 5.28 -32.60
C LEU A 98 19.65 6.07 -32.56
N LYS A 99 20.24 6.24 -31.37
CA LYS A 99 21.55 6.90 -31.22
C LYS A 99 22.68 6.15 -31.91
N GLN A 100 22.64 4.82 -31.95
CA GLN A 100 23.63 4.03 -32.67
C GLN A 100 23.50 4.22 -34.19
N ILE A 101 22.27 4.23 -34.70
CA ILE A 101 21.99 4.45 -36.13
C ILE A 101 22.39 5.86 -36.55
N GLU A 102 22.09 6.86 -35.73
CA GLU A 102 22.51 8.25 -35.96
C GLU A 102 24.03 8.38 -36.08
N LYS A 103 24.78 7.80 -35.13
CA LYS A 103 26.25 7.76 -35.19
C LYS A 103 26.80 7.01 -36.40
N ALA A 104 26.14 5.93 -36.83
CA ALA A 104 26.54 5.20 -38.03
C ALA A 104 26.37 6.06 -39.29
N LYS A 105 25.23 6.75 -39.42
CA LYS A 105 24.98 7.68 -40.53
C LYS A 105 25.94 8.86 -40.55
N GLU A 106 26.28 9.43 -39.39
CA GLU A 106 27.28 10.50 -39.29
C GLU A 106 28.65 10.04 -39.78
N LYS A 107 29.09 8.84 -39.40
CA LYS A 107 30.36 8.25 -39.86
C LYS A 107 30.38 7.96 -41.36
N GLU A 108 29.28 7.47 -41.92
CA GLU A 108 29.14 7.26 -43.37
C GLU A 108 29.22 8.58 -44.14
N LEU A 109 28.55 9.62 -43.64
CA LEU A 109 28.60 10.97 -44.23
C LEU A 109 30.02 11.55 -44.18
N GLU A 110 30.73 11.35 -43.07
CA GLU A 110 32.13 11.75 -42.94
C GLU A 110 33.05 10.96 -43.89
N GLN A 111 32.84 9.66 -44.07
CA GLN A 111 33.60 8.85 -45.04
C GLN A 111 33.38 9.32 -46.48
N MET A 112 32.14 9.65 -46.86
CA MET A 112 31.82 10.16 -48.20
C MET A 112 32.46 11.53 -48.50
N LYS A 113 32.65 12.37 -47.48
CA LYS A 113 33.26 13.70 -47.61
C LYS A 113 34.80 13.68 -47.63
N ARG A 114 35.46 12.53 -47.43
CA ARG A 114 36.92 12.46 -47.43
C ARG A 114 37.50 12.66 -48.83
N PRO A 115 38.57 13.47 -48.98
CA PRO A 115 39.27 13.58 -50.25
C PRO A 115 39.85 12.22 -50.65
N ARG A 116 39.63 11.81 -51.90
CA ARG A 116 40.16 10.54 -52.42
C ARG A 116 41.67 10.67 -52.57
N ILE A 117 42.42 9.95 -51.75
CA ILE A 117 43.87 9.86 -51.84
C ILE A 117 44.19 8.75 -52.83
N GLY A 118 44.70 9.12 -53.99
CA GLY A 118 45.16 8.21 -55.02
C GLY A 118 46.13 8.94 -55.95
N PHE A 119 47.15 8.23 -56.41
CA PHE A 119 48.09 8.74 -57.41
C PHE A 119 47.36 8.80 -58.76
N LYS A 120 47.31 9.99 -59.38
CA LYS A 120 46.84 10.11 -60.76
C LYS A 120 47.97 9.59 -61.67
N PRO A 121 47.68 8.64 -62.58
CA PRO A 121 48.67 8.15 -63.53
C PRO A 121 49.18 9.25 -64.45
#